data_AF-A0A0D2JW31-F1
#
_entry.id   AF-A0A0D2JW31-F1
#
_cell.length_a   1.000
_cell.length_b   1.000
_cell.length_c   1.000
_cell.angle_alpha   90.00
_cell.angle_beta   90.00
_cell.angle_gamma   90.00
#
_symmetry.space_group_name_H-M   'P 1'
#
loop_
_entity.id
_entity.type
_entity.pdbx_description
1 polymer ?
#
loop_
_entity_poly.entity_id
_entity_poly.type
_entity_poly.pdbx_seq_one_letter_code
_entity_poly.pdbx_strand_id
1 'polypeptide(L)'
;MAQREQRVLVMDNGAGNIKLGWAGEEKPRIVFPNCTAKPKGERQVYVGDALLDAKDIMSLNMRRPFDRGYMVQWDLEKEIWQKAFKSAALSAKGPGNASGAWDPASTALLVTEPIFNFPAVQAATEEMVFEQFGFKCFFTAPAPWFSLNAACSGTTQPPNKTAQSAVAAGCGVVVDIGFSACNVVPFFNGQLLAGVAWEGTRAACSG
;
A
#
# COMPACT_ATOMS: atom_id res chain seq x y z
N MET A 1 3.81 27.16 -18.64
CA MET A 1 3.95 27.16 -17.17
C MET A 1 4.94 26.08 -16.81
N ALA A 2 6.00 26.37 -16.05
CA ALA A 2 6.90 25.32 -15.57
C ALA A 2 6.10 24.41 -14.63
N GLN A 3 5.89 23.16 -15.04
CA GLN A 3 5.28 22.14 -14.21
C GLN A 3 6.26 21.91 -13.06
N ARG A 4 5.98 22.47 -11.88
CA ARG A 4 6.76 22.16 -10.67
C ARG A 4 6.68 20.65 -10.49
N GLU A 5 7.83 19.97 -10.52
CA GLU A 5 7.91 18.55 -10.23
C GLU A 5 7.31 18.29 -8.85
N GLN A 6 6.10 17.74 -8.83
CA GLN A 6 5.42 17.40 -7.60
C GLN A 6 5.95 16.06 -7.12
N ARG A 7 6.48 16.05 -5.90
CA ARG A 7 6.99 14.81 -5.30
C ARG A 7 5.82 13.92 -4.91
N VAL A 8 5.93 12.63 -5.24
CA VAL A 8 4.89 11.63 -4.97
C VAL A 8 5.44 10.57 -4.02
N LEU A 9 4.80 10.43 -2.86
CA LEU A 9 5.00 9.32 -1.93
C LEU A 9 4.09 8.18 -2.35
N VAL A 10 4.66 7.00 -2.58
CA VAL A 10 3.94 5.78 -2.96
C VAL A 10 3.83 4.88 -1.74
N MET A 11 2.61 4.49 -1.40
CA MET A 11 2.30 3.60 -0.30
C MET A 11 1.50 2.39 -0.79
N ASP A 12 2.11 1.21 -0.71
CA ASP A 12 1.37 -0.03 -0.82
C ASP A 12 0.81 -0.36 0.57
N ASN A 13 -0.48 -0.09 0.80
CA ASN A 13 -1.13 -0.23 2.10
C ASN A 13 -1.69 -1.64 2.32
N GLY A 14 -0.80 -2.61 2.49
CA GLY A 14 -1.18 -3.99 2.75
C GLY A 14 -1.56 -4.25 4.22
N ALA A 15 -2.57 -5.10 4.43
CA ALA A 15 -2.97 -5.57 5.77
C ALA A 15 -1.87 -6.34 6.53
N GLY A 16 -0.94 -6.97 5.80
CA GLY A 16 0.22 -7.65 6.37
C GLY A 16 1.36 -6.68 6.66
N ASN A 17 1.79 -5.97 5.61
CA ASN A 17 2.86 -4.98 5.63
C ASN A 17 2.49 -3.77 4.78
N ILE A 18 2.87 -2.59 5.25
CA ILE A 18 2.91 -1.34 4.49
C ILE A 18 4.27 -1.23 3.80
N LYS A 19 4.29 -0.82 2.53
CA LYS A 19 5.54 -0.50 1.82
C LYS A 19 5.52 0.97 1.40
N LEU A 20 6.60 1.70 1.68
CA LEU A 20 6.70 3.13 1.41
C LEU A 20 7.97 3.45 0.61
N GLY A 21 7.83 4.29 -0.41
CA GLY A 21 8.94 4.76 -1.23
C GLY A 21 8.56 5.98 -2.08
N TRP A 22 9.54 6.61 -2.70
CA TRP A 22 9.26 7.75 -3.57
C TRP A 22 9.08 7.29 -5.02
N ALA A 23 8.17 7.95 -5.74
CA ALA A 23 8.02 7.68 -7.18
C ALA A 23 9.35 7.89 -7.92
N GLY A 24 9.68 6.95 -8.81
CA GLY A 24 10.96 6.91 -9.53
C GLY A 24 12.03 6.06 -8.85
N GLU A 25 11.82 5.61 -7.61
CA GLU A 25 12.73 4.65 -6.97
C GLU A 25 12.38 3.21 -7.36
N GLU A 26 13.41 2.38 -7.54
CA GLU A 26 13.25 0.97 -7.94
C GLU A 26 12.62 0.11 -6.83
N LYS A 27 12.90 0.46 -5.56
CA LYS A 27 12.50 -0.33 -4.39
C LYS A 27 11.86 0.56 -3.33
N PRO A 28 10.91 0.05 -2.56
CA PRO A 28 10.41 0.77 -1.40
C PRO A 28 11.58 1.00 -0.42
N ARG A 29 11.60 2.17 0.21
CA ARG A 29 12.56 2.48 1.25
C ARG A 29 12.26 1.79 2.57
N ILE A 30 10.98 1.47 2.79
CA ILE A 30 10.50 0.87 4.03
C ILE A 30 9.54 -0.26 3.69
N VAL A 31 9.70 -1.37 4.40
CA VAL A 31 8.67 -2.40 4.56
C VAL A 31 8.36 -2.48 6.05
N PHE A 32 7.13 -2.17 6.41
CA PHE A 32 6.69 -1.92 7.78
C PHE A 32 5.54 -2.88 8.13
N PRO A 33 5.62 -3.67 9.21
CA PRO A 33 4.49 -4.52 9.62
C PRO A 33 3.24 -3.68 9.90
N ASN A 34 2.11 -4.01 9.28
CA ASN A 34 0.85 -3.31 9.53
C ASN A 34 0.12 -3.91 10.74
N CYS A 35 0.70 -3.72 11.91
CA CYS A 35 0.15 -4.19 13.17
C CYS A 35 0.70 -3.39 14.36
N THR A 36 -0.02 -3.51 15.48
CA THR A 36 0.52 -3.22 16.81
C THR A 36 0.56 -4.50 17.63
N ALA A 37 1.38 -4.48 18.67
CA ALA A 37 1.47 -5.57 19.62
C ALA A 37 1.66 -5.04 21.02
N LYS A 38 1.04 -5.69 21.99
CA LYS A 38 1.15 -5.34 23.40
C LYS A 38 1.48 -6.58 24.23
N PRO A 39 2.57 -6.59 25.03
CA PRO A 39 2.83 -7.67 25.96
C PRO A 39 1.74 -7.76 27.01
N LYS A 40 1.45 -8.98 27.45
CA LYS A 40 0.50 -9.20 28.54
C LYS A 40 1.05 -8.60 29.84
N GLY A 41 0.33 -7.64 30.42
CA GLY A 41 0.70 -7.01 31.70
C GLY A 41 1.58 -5.76 31.58
N GLU A 42 2.04 -5.41 30.39
CA GLU A 42 2.79 -4.17 30.15
C GLU A 42 1.91 -3.07 29.58
N ARG A 43 2.29 -1.81 29.80
CA ARG A 43 1.60 -0.65 29.20
C ARG A 43 2.14 -0.31 27.81
N GLN A 44 3.40 -0.63 27.54
CA GLN A 44 4.05 -0.30 26.27
C GLN A 44 3.40 -1.06 25.11
N VAL A 45 3.13 -0.33 24.03
CA VAL A 45 2.62 -0.87 22.77
C VAL A 45 3.73 -0.74 21.74
N TYR A 46 4.04 -1.85 21.07
CA TYR A 46 4.91 -1.89 19.92
C TYR A 46 4.09 -1.62 18.66
N VAL A 47 4.62 -0.81 17.76
CA VAL A 47 3.96 -0.42 16.51
C VAL A 47 4.90 -0.78 15.36
N GLY A 48 4.43 -1.57 14.41
CA GLY A 48 5.16 -2.03 13.23
C GLY A 48 6.54 -2.63 13.51
N ASP A 49 7.61 -1.95 13.06
CA ASP A 49 8.97 -2.46 13.16
C ASP A 49 9.50 -2.66 14.59
N ALA A 50 9.01 -1.89 15.56
CA ALA A 50 9.41 -2.05 16.96
C ALA A 50 8.96 -3.39 17.57
N LEU A 51 8.06 -4.13 16.90
CA LEU A 51 7.74 -5.50 17.30
C LEU A 51 8.98 -6.42 17.23
N LEU A 52 9.96 -6.11 16.37
CA LEU A 52 11.19 -6.88 16.23
C LEU A 52 12.10 -6.76 17.47
N ASP A 53 11.92 -5.72 18.28
CA ASP A 53 12.67 -5.50 19.52
C ASP A 53 12.04 -6.22 20.73
N ALA A 54 10.86 -6.83 20.55
CA ALA A 54 10.17 -7.52 21.62
C ALA A 54 10.90 -8.81 22.02
N LYS A 55 11.21 -8.95 23.32
CA LYS A 55 11.94 -10.12 23.86
C LYS A 55 11.16 -11.42 23.79
N ASP A 56 9.85 -11.33 23.92
CA ASP A 56 8.94 -12.49 23.89
C ASP A 56 7.79 -12.19 22.93
N ILE A 57 7.98 -12.61 21.67
CA ILE A 57 7.00 -12.40 20.58
C ILE A 57 5.72 -13.21 20.84
N MET A 58 5.83 -14.36 21.52
CA MET A 58 4.72 -15.31 21.66
C MET A 58 3.67 -14.85 22.70
N SER A 59 4.07 -14.00 23.66
CA SER A 59 3.14 -13.44 24.65
C SER A 59 2.51 -12.11 24.21
N LEU A 60 2.79 -11.64 22.99
CA LEU A 60 2.25 -10.41 22.45
C LEU A 60 0.80 -10.59 21.98
N ASN A 61 -0.07 -9.69 22.44
CA ASN A 61 -1.40 -9.52 21.86
C ASN A 61 -1.30 -8.62 20.62
N MET A 62 -1.32 -9.23 19.43
CA MET A 62 -1.24 -8.53 18.15
C MET A 62 -2.60 -8.02 17.70
N ARG A 63 -2.64 -6.79 17.18
CA ARG A 63 -3.82 -6.18 16.56
C ARG A 63 -3.48 -5.63 15.18
N ARG A 64 -4.44 -5.72 14.27
CA ARG A 64 -4.34 -5.18 12.92
C ARG A 64 -5.53 -4.27 12.63
N PRO A 65 -5.35 -3.22 11.83
CA PRO A 65 -6.45 -2.33 11.48
C PRO A 65 -7.35 -2.89 10.39
N PHE A 66 -6.93 -3.98 9.73
CA PHE A 66 -7.67 -4.65 8.67
C PHE A 66 -8.36 -5.92 9.16
N ASP A 67 -9.60 -6.12 8.73
CA ASP A 67 -10.32 -7.39 8.82
C ASP A 67 -10.74 -7.84 7.41
N ARG A 68 -10.42 -9.08 7.05
CA ARG A 68 -10.66 -9.67 5.71
C ARG A 68 -10.25 -8.77 4.53
N GLY A 69 -9.21 -7.96 4.69
CA GLY A 69 -8.70 -7.07 3.64
C GLY A 69 -9.30 -5.66 3.63
N TYR A 70 -10.26 -5.36 4.48
CA TYR A 70 -10.87 -4.04 4.62
C TYR A 70 -10.41 -3.35 5.90
N MET A 71 -10.15 -2.04 5.81
CA MET A 71 -9.77 -1.24 6.97
C MET A 71 -10.99 -1.03 7.88
N VAL A 72 -10.88 -1.43 9.14
CA VAL A 72 -11.95 -1.40 10.14
C VAL A 72 -11.60 -0.60 11.40
N GLN A 73 -10.31 -0.38 11.68
CA GLN A 73 -9.85 0.40 12.83
C GLN A 73 -8.95 1.57 12.38
N TRP A 74 -9.56 2.72 12.11
CA TRP A 74 -8.90 3.94 11.61
C TRP A 74 -7.88 4.51 12.58
N ASP A 75 -8.21 4.54 13.88
CA ASP A 75 -7.31 5.08 14.90
C ASP A 75 -6.02 4.28 14.99
N LEU A 76 -6.13 2.96 14.83
CA LEU A 76 -4.99 2.06 14.84
C LEU A 76 -4.13 2.23 13.58
N GLU A 77 -4.77 2.33 12.40
CA GLU A 77 -4.07 2.59 11.14
C GLU A 77 -3.35 3.94 11.18
N LYS A 78 -4.00 4.97 11.71
CA LYS A 78 -3.42 6.30 11.87
C LYS A 78 -2.15 6.27 12.74
N GLU A 79 -2.15 5.54 13.85
CA GLU A 79 -0.96 5.37 14.70
C GLU A 79 0.19 4.68 13.94
N ILE A 80 -0.13 3.63 13.18
CA ILE A 80 0.82 2.88 12.34
C ILE A 80 1.41 3.79 11.26
N TRP A 81 0.58 4.53 10.52
CA TRP A 81 1.03 5.47 9.48
C TRP A 81 1.87 6.61 10.05
N GLN A 82 1.48 7.18 11.20
CA GLN A 82 2.27 8.21 11.88
C GLN A 82 3.69 7.73 12.18
N LYS A 83 3.85 6.48 12.58
CA LYS A 83 5.18 5.90 12.81
C LYS A 83 5.91 5.63 11.50
N ALA A 84 5.22 5.08 10.50
CA ALA A 84 5.80 4.78 9.20
C ALA A 84 6.33 6.05 8.49
N PHE A 85 5.56 7.15 8.48
CA PHE A 85 5.96 8.43 7.87
C PHE A 85 7.13 9.11 8.61
N LYS A 86 7.29 8.87 9.91
CA LYS A 86 8.41 9.42 10.70
C LYS A 86 9.72 8.62 10.56
N SER A 87 9.71 7.52 9.82
CA SER A 87 10.90 6.70 9.64
C SER A 87 12.02 7.45 8.92
N ALA A 88 13.24 7.33 9.45
CA ALA A 88 14.43 7.99 8.92
C ALA A 88 14.74 7.59 7.47
N ALA A 89 14.33 6.39 7.04
CA ALA A 89 14.54 5.92 5.68
C ALA A 89 13.79 6.78 4.65
N LEU A 90 12.60 7.30 4.97
CA LEU A 90 11.88 8.23 4.09
C LEU A 90 12.58 9.57 3.94
N SER A 91 13.21 10.04 5.02
CA SER A 91 13.97 11.29 5.08
C SER A 91 15.42 11.16 4.59
N ALA A 92 15.85 9.96 4.19
CA ALA A 92 17.15 9.76 3.60
C ALA A 92 17.27 10.56 2.28
N LYS A 93 18.47 11.05 1.98
CA LYS A 93 18.74 11.70 0.68
C LYS A 93 18.57 10.68 -0.44
N GLY A 94 18.06 11.13 -1.58
CA GLY A 94 17.88 10.26 -2.75
C GLY A 94 17.63 11.05 -4.02
N PRO A 95 17.34 10.36 -5.13
CA PRO A 95 17.01 10.98 -6.41
C PRO A 95 15.87 11.99 -6.21
N GLY A 96 16.08 13.26 -6.59
CA GLY A 96 15.06 14.31 -6.44
C GLY A 96 14.88 14.90 -5.03
N ASN A 97 15.66 14.49 -4.02
CA ASN A 97 15.65 15.12 -2.68
C ASN A 97 17.06 15.19 -2.06
N ALA A 98 17.80 16.25 -2.39
CA ALA A 98 19.15 16.49 -1.86
C ALA A 98 19.16 16.88 -0.37
N SER A 99 18.07 17.46 0.14
CA SER A 99 17.94 17.89 1.54
C SER A 99 17.55 16.77 2.50
N GLY A 100 16.95 15.69 2.03
CA GLY A 100 16.36 14.64 2.88
C GLY A 100 15.03 15.05 3.51
N ALA A 101 14.82 16.33 3.78
CA ALA A 101 13.54 16.87 4.26
C ALA A 101 12.39 16.65 3.27
N TRP A 102 11.19 16.44 3.80
CA TRP A 102 9.94 16.35 3.05
C TRP A 102 8.77 16.75 3.95
N ASP A 103 7.65 17.14 3.35
CA ASP A 103 6.46 17.60 4.06
C ASP A 103 5.20 17.15 3.31
N PRO A 104 4.20 16.54 3.99
CA PRO A 104 2.93 16.16 3.37
C PRO A 104 2.24 17.29 2.59
N ALA A 105 2.24 18.54 3.08
CA ALA A 105 1.55 19.65 2.42
C ALA A 105 2.14 20.04 1.05
N SER A 106 3.34 19.57 0.73
CA SER A 106 3.98 19.72 -0.58
C SER A 106 4.05 18.42 -1.40
N THR A 107 3.55 17.32 -0.86
CA THR A 107 3.69 15.96 -1.39
C THR A 107 2.33 15.41 -1.85
N ALA A 108 2.29 14.73 -3.01
CA ALA A 108 1.16 13.87 -3.35
C ALA A 108 1.33 12.49 -2.69
N LEU A 109 0.24 11.90 -2.24
CA LEU A 109 0.19 10.53 -1.75
C LEU A 109 -0.54 9.64 -2.77
N LEU A 110 0.11 8.54 -3.16
CA LEU A 110 -0.48 7.47 -3.96
C LEU A 110 -0.60 6.22 -3.08
N VAL A 111 -1.79 5.66 -2.96
CA VAL A 111 -2.07 4.53 -2.05
C VAL A 111 -2.72 3.35 -2.79
N THR A 112 -2.38 2.12 -2.42
CA THR A 112 -3.11 0.93 -2.86
C THR A 112 -4.34 0.66 -1.98
N GLU A 113 -5.44 0.22 -2.59
CA GLU A 113 -6.66 -0.17 -1.86
C GLU A 113 -7.25 -1.51 -2.33
N PRO A 114 -8.22 -2.10 -1.60
CA PRO A 114 -8.95 -3.27 -2.06
C PRO A 114 -9.75 -3.01 -3.34
N ILE A 115 -9.87 -4.02 -4.22
CA ILE A 115 -10.58 -3.90 -5.51
C ILE A 115 -12.08 -3.56 -5.34
N PHE A 116 -12.68 -4.02 -4.25
CA PHE A 116 -14.10 -3.81 -3.93
C PHE A 116 -14.26 -2.99 -2.65
N ASN A 117 -13.44 -1.94 -2.49
CA ASN A 117 -13.48 -1.12 -1.28
C ASN A 117 -14.85 -0.44 -1.10
N PHE A 118 -15.28 -0.32 0.15
CA PHE A 118 -16.56 0.34 0.44
C PHE A 118 -16.40 1.87 0.37
N PRO A 119 -17.37 2.61 -0.19
CA PRO A 119 -17.31 4.07 -0.25
C PRO A 119 -17.09 4.72 1.13
N ALA A 120 -17.65 4.14 2.19
CA ALA A 120 -17.43 4.63 3.56
C ALA A 120 -15.97 4.47 4.02
N VAL A 121 -15.30 3.38 3.62
CA VAL A 121 -13.88 3.13 3.92
C VAL A 121 -13.00 4.08 3.12
N GLN A 122 -13.35 4.33 1.86
CA GLN A 122 -12.66 5.31 1.00
C GLN A 122 -12.75 6.71 1.59
N ALA A 123 -13.95 7.17 1.95
CA ALA A 123 -14.16 8.48 2.56
C ALA A 123 -13.39 8.65 3.89
N ALA A 124 -13.38 7.62 4.75
CA ALA A 124 -12.59 7.66 5.99
C ALA A 124 -11.07 7.71 5.72
N THR A 125 -10.61 7.04 4.66
CA THR A 125 -9.20 7.11 4.23
C THR A 125 -8.85 8.50 3.71
N GLU A 126 -9.73 9.11 2.91
CA GLU A 126 -9.56 10.48 2.41
C GLU A 126 -9.50 11.50 3.54
N GLU A 127 -10.42 11.42 4.51
CA GLU A 127 -10.41 12.27 5.70
C GLU A 127 -9.10 12.12 6.47
N MET A 128 -8.63 10.89 6.67
CA MET A 128 -7.35 10.65 7.32
C MET A 128 -6.18 11.29 6.54
N VAL A 129 -6.16 11.16 5.21
CA VAL A 129 -5.07 11.72 4.38
C VAL A 129 -5.05 13.24 4.38
N PHE A 130 -6.21 13.89 4.22
CA PHE A 130 -6.29 15.34 4.13
C PHE A 130 -6.31 16.02 5.50
N GLU A 131 -7.18 15.60 6.42
CA GLU A 131 -7.41 16.30 7.68
C GLU A 131 -6.38 15.92 8.75
N GLN A 132 -5.94 14.65 8.79
CA GLN A 132 -4.99 14.19 9.82
C GLN A 132 -3.54 14.33 9.39
N PHE A 133 -3.23 14.09 8.11
CA PHE A 133 -1.86 14.13 7.58
C PHE A 133 -1.55 15.32 6.68
N GLY A 134 -2.55 16.04 6.17
CA GLY A 134 -2.33 17.29 5.41
C GLY A 134 -1.66 17.10 4.06
N PHE A 135 -1.87 15.96 3.37
CA PHE A 135 -1.28 15.76 2.05
C PHE A 135 -1.88 16.70 1.00
N LYS A 136 -1.04 17.17 0.07
CA LYS A 136 -1.46 18.10 -0.98
C LYS A 136 -2.46 17.47 -1.97
N CYS A 137 -2.22 16.22 -2.33
CA CYS A 137 -3.01 15.48 -3.30
C CYS A 137 -3.05 14.02 -2.88
N PHE A 138 -4.14 13.34 -3.22
CA PHE A 138 -4.35 11.93 -2.93
C PHE A 138 -4.84 11.21 -4.18
N PHE A 139 -4.28 10.04 -4.47
CA PHE A 139 -4.79 9.13 -5.48
C PHE A 139 -4.76 7.71 -4.92
N THR A 140 -5.82 6.95 -5.16
CA THR A 140 -5.91 5.55 -4.75
C THR A 140 -6.31 4.68 -5.94
N ALA A 141 -5.78 3.47 -5.99
CA ALA A 141 -6.22 2.45 -6.92
C ALA A 141 -5.87 1.05 -6.40
N PRO A 142 -6.53 -0.01 -6.91
CA PRO A 142 -6.17 -1.36 -6.52
C PRO A 142 -4.76 -1.77 -6.97
N ALA A 143 -4.04 -2.54 -6.15
CA ALA A 143 -2.70 -3.04 -6.49
C ALA A 143 -2.63 -3.72 -7.89
N PRO A 144 -3.62 -4.54 -8.31
CA PRO A 144 -3.62 -5.14 -9.64
C PRO A 144 -3.63 -4.12 -10.79
N TRP A 145 -4.24 -2.95 -10.59
CA TRP A 145 -4.25 -1.88 -11.59
C TRP A 145 -2.83 -1.36 -11.83
N PHE A 146 -2.03 -1.17 -10.76
CA PHE A 146 -0.63 -0.78 -10.88
C PHE A 146 0.22 -1.86 -11.55
N SER A 147 0.00 -3.14 -11.24
CA SER A 147 0.71 -4.25 -11.87
C SER A 147 0.49 -4.31 -13.38
N LEU A 148 -0.76 -4.13 -13.83
CA LEU A 148 -1.05 -4.06 -15.27
C LEU A 148 -0.35 -2.86 -15.92
N ASN A 149 -0.45 -1.67 -15.31
CA ASN A 149 0.14 -0.46 -15.87
C ASN A 149 1.66 -0.54 -15.95
N ALA A 150 2.32 -1.17 -14.98
CA ALA A 150 3.76 -1.45 -15.04
C ALA A 150 4.10 -2.30 -16.26
N ALA A 151 3.36 -3.40 -16.49
CA ALA A 151 3.55 -4.25 -17.66
C ALA A 151 3.33 -3.49 -18.98
N CYS A 152 2.26 -2.67 -19.05
CA CYS A 152 1.95 -1.84 -20.21
C CYS A 152 2.98 -0.74 -20.49
N SER A 153 3.70 -0.30 -19.45
CA SER A 153 4.78 0.68 -19.55
C SER A 153 6.12 0.07 -20.00
N GLY A 154 6.16 -1.24 -20.28
CA GLY A 154 7.35 -1.93 -20.76
C GLY A 154 8.39 -2.26 -19.69
N THR A 155 8.04 -2.18 -18.40
CA THR A 155 8.94 -2.61 -17.31
C THR A 155 9.18 -4.12 -17.31
N THR A 156 8.26 -4.90 -17.85
CA THR A 156 8.38 -6.35 -18.02
C THR A 156 8.34 -6.73 -19.48
N GLN A 157 9.28 -7.57 -19.94
CA GLN A 157 9.25 -8.09 -21.29
C GLN A 157 8.16 -9.17 -21.44
N PRO A 158 7.24 -9.05 -22.41
CA PRO A 158 6.25 -10.08 -22.69
C PRO A 158 6.92 -11.37 -23.20
N PRO A 159 6.46 -12.56 -22.77
CA PRO A 159 7.11 -13.83 -23.12
C PRO A 159 6.90 -14.26 -24.58
N ASN A 160 5.92 -13.69 -25.29
CA ASN A 160 5.63 -14.02 -26.68
C ASN A 160 4.86 -12.87 -27.37
N LYS A 161 4.69 -12.98 -28.70
CA LYS A 161 4.00 -11.97 -29.52
C LYS A 161 2.55 -11.74 -29.09
N THR A 162 1.84 -12.79 -28.68
CA THR A 162 0.45 -12.68 -28.20
C THR A 162 0.36 -11.87 -26.92
N ALA A 163 1.24 -12.14 -25.96
CA ALA A 163 1.34 -11.37 -24.72
C ALA A 163 1.74 -9.92 -24.99
N GLN A 164 2.62 -9.67 -25.96
CA GLN A 164 2.99 -8.32 -26.38
C GLN A 164 1.79 -7.55 -26.94
N SER A 165 1.00 -8.16 -27.82
CA SER A 165 -0.23 -7.55 -28.34
C SER A 165 -1.28 -7.32 -27.25
N ALA A 166 -1.42 -8.25 -26.30
CA ALA A 166 -2.34 -8.10 -25.18
C ALA A 166 -1.96 -6.92 -24.28
N VAL A 167 -0.68 -6.83 -23.88
CA VAL A 167 -0.14 -5.72 -23.08
C VAL A 167 -0.27 -4.38 -23.83
N ALA A 168 0.03 -4.36 -25.13
CA ALA A 168 -0.14 -3.16 -25.95
C ALA A 168 -1.61 -2.70 -26.04
N ALA A 169 -2.55 -3.63 -25.96
CA ALA A 169 -3.98 -3.36 -25.89
C ALA A 169 -4.48 -3.07 -24.46
N GLY A 170 -3.62 -3.07 -23.43
CA GLY A 170 -4.04 -2.93 -22.04
C GLY A 170 -4.91 -4.10 -21.54
N CYS A 171 -4.72 -5.28 -22.12
CA CYS A 171 -5.47 -6.49 -21.82
C CYS A 171 -4.59 -7.47 -21.04
N GLY A 172 -5.16 -8.09 -20.01
CA GLY A 172 -4.46 -9.08 -19.22
C GLY A 172 -5.25 -9.55 -18.01
N VAL A 173 -4.75 -10.56 -17.32
CA VAL A 173 -5.28 -10.99 -16.04
C VAL A 173 -4.18 -10.87 -15.01
N VAL A 174 -4.45 -10.16 -13.92
CA VAL A 174 -3.53 -10.07 -12.79
C VAL A 174 -4.01 -11.04 -11.73
N VAL A 175 -3.11 -11.95 -11.33
CA VAL A 175 -3.31 -12.86 -10.20
C VAL A 175 -2.50 -12.31 -9.04
N ASP A 176 -3.18 -11.66 -8.10
CA ASP A 176 -2.56 -11.02 -6.94
C ASP A 176 -2.83 -11.85 -5.68
N ILE A 177 -1.76 -12.40 -5.11
CA ILE A 177 -1.83 -13.29 -3.95
C ILE A 177 -1.27 -12.52 -2.74
N GLY A 178 -2.19 -11.93 -1.97
CA GLY A 178 -1.87 -11.14 -0.80
C GLY A 178 -2.03 -11.88 0.52
N PHE A 179 -1.88 -11.11 1.59
CA PHE A 179 -2.09 -11.57 2.97
C PHE A 179 -3.57 -11.91 3.24
N SER A 180 -4.49 -11.04 2.81
CA SER A 180 -5.92 -11.16 3.12
C SER A 180 -6.71 -12.01 2.12
N ALA A 181 -6.32 -11.97 0.84
CA ALA A 181 -7.05 -12.63 -0.24
C ALA A 181 -6.15 -12.94 -1.44
N CYS A 182 -6.65 -13.81 -2.30
CA CYS A 182 -6.15 -14.03 -3.66
C CYS A 182 -7.16 -13.41 -4.64
N ASN A 183 -6.72 -12.44 -5.44
CA ASN A 183 -7.53 -11.76 -6.43
C ASN A 183 -7.15 -12.19 -7.84
N VAL A 184 -8.13 -12.53 -8.66
CA VAL A 184 -7.97 -12.75 -10.09
C VAL A 184 -8.72 -11.64 -10.81
N VAL A 185 -7.96 -10.70 -11.36
CA VAL A 185 -8.48 -9.43 -11.89
C VAL A 185 -8.23 -9.34 -13.40
N PRO A 186 -9.26 -9.57 -14.22
CA PRO A 186 -9.18 -9.37 -15.65
C PRO A 186 -9.31 -7.90 -16.03
N PHE A 187 -8.52 -7.50 -17.02
CA PHE A 187 -8.49 -6.18 -17.61
C PHE A 187 -8.66 -6.25 -19.12
N PHE A 188 -9.37 -5.28 -19.68
CA PHE A 188 -9.55 -5.09 -21.11
C PHE A 188 -9.45 -3.60 -21.44
N ASN A 189 -8.63 -3.21 -22.42
CA ASN A 189 -8.38 -1.81 -22.77
C ASN A 189 -8.00 -0.92 -21.58
N GLY A 190 -7.20 -1.46 -20.65
CA GLY A 190 -6.75 -0.76 -19.45
C GLY A 190 -7.82 -0.61 -18.35
N GLN A 191 -9.02 -1.13 -18.58
CA GLN A 191 -10.13 -1.07 -17.63
C GLN A 191 -10.32 -2.40 -16.91
N LEU A 192 -10.61 -2.33 -15.62
CA LEU A 192 -10.91 -3.48 -14.77
C LEU A 192 -12.32 -4.00 -15.12
N LEU A 193 -12.43 -5.30 -15.42
CA LEU A 193 -13.72 -5.94 -15.70
C LEU A 193 -14.36 -6.44 -14.39
N ALA A 194 -15.01 -5.52 -13.66
CA ALA A 194 -15.46 -5.76 -12.29
C ALA A 194 -16.42 -6.95 -12.14
N GLY A 195 -17.30 -7.18 -13.12
CA GLY A 195 -18.30 -8.25 -13.09
C GLY A 195 -17.74 -9.68 -13.19
N VAL A 196 -16.45 -9.83 -13.49
CA VAL A 196 -15.77 -11.13 -13.63
C VAL A 196 -14.50 -11.21 -12.78
N ALA A 197 -14.21 -10.19 -11.98
CA ALA A 197 -13.13 -10.23 -11.00
C ALA A 197 -13.52 -11.15 -9.85
N TRP A 198 -12.58 -11.98 -9.42
CA TRP A 198 -12.79 -12.97 -8.37
C TRP A 198 -11.88 -12.71 -7.18
N GLU A 199 -12.45 -12.77 -5.99
CA GLU A 199 -11.74 -12.71 -4.73
C GLU A 199 -11.93 -14.03 -3.98
N GLY A 200 -10.82 -14.69 -3.65
CA GLY A 200 -10.78 -15.87 -2.79
C GLY A 200 -10.14 -15.55 -1.45
N THR A 201 -10.90 -15.64 -0.37
CA THR A 201 -10.33 -15.66 0.98
C THR A 201 -9.60 -16.97 1.21
N ARG A 202 -8.33 -16.92 1.65
CA ARG A 202 -7.69 -18.12 2.22
C ARG A 202 -8.48 -18.52 3.46
N ALA A 203 -8.91 -19.78 3.54
CA ALA A 203 -9.26 -20.36 4.84
C ALA A 203 -8.05 -20.14 5.74
N ALA A 204 -8.25 -19.50 6.90
CA ALA A 204 -7.18 -19.19 7.83
C ALA A 204 -6.33 -20.46 8.03
N CYS A 205 -5.05 -20.41 7.64
CA CYS A 205 -4.10 -21.37 8.15
C CYS A 205 -3.93 -21.03 9.64
N SER A 206 -4.81 -21.57 10.47
CA SER A 206 -4.56 -21.76 11.88
C SER A 206 -3.41 -22.77 11.98
N GLY A 207 -2.19 -22.27 12.08
CA GLY A 207 -0.97 -23.02 12.31
C GLY A 207 -0.12 -22.29 13.35
#